data_AF-A0A2T7AHP8-F1
#
_entry.id   AF-A0A2T7AHP8-F1
#
_cell.length_a   1.000
_cell.length_b   1.000
_cell.length_c   1.000
_cell.angle_alpha   90.00
_cell.angle_beta   90.00
_cell.angle_gamma   90.00
#
_symmetry.space_group_name_H-M   'P 1'
#
loop_
_entity.id
_entity.type
_entity.pdbx_description
1 polymer ?
#
loop_
_entity_poly.entity_id
_entity_poly.type
_entity_poly.pdbx_seq_one_letter_code
_entity_poly.pdbx_strand_id
1 'polypeptide(L)'
;MLTTEVSNYNPKEAYFFRFMVIGLAPEGKVRVWLKNNGRPNLEQTKTKIITVSGKDLDMCKNITESDFSKGYSNTTKKFIAGKVYPYGSW
;
A
#
# COMPACT_ATOMS: atom_id res chain seq x y z
N MET A 1 3.45 -10.53 13.81
CA MET A 1 2.23 -9.76 14.13
C MET A 1 2.56 -8.29 13.94
N LEU A 2 1.74 -7.53 13.22
CA LEU A 2 1.87 -6.08 13.13
C LEU A 2 1.26 -5.50 14.40
N THR A 3 2.10 -5.04 15.33
CA THR A 3 1.62 -4.40 16.56
C THR A 3 1.36 -2.93 16.26
N THR A 4 0.19 -2.43 16.64
CA THR A 4 -0.16 -1.00 16.59
C THR A 4 0.49 -0.27 17.77
N GLU A 5 1.79 -0.48 17.99
CA GLU A 5 2.48 0.16 19.10
C GLU A 5 2.37 1.67 19.00
N VAL A 6 2.17 2.29 20.16
CA VAL A 6 2.12 3.74 20.29
C VAL A 6 3.48 4.27 19.83
N SER A 7 3.44 5.03 18.74
CA SER A 7 4.59 5.73 18.18
C SER A 7 5.34 6.49 19.28
N ASN A 8 6.55 6.05 19.63
CA ASN A 8 7.44 6.75 20.57
C ASN A 8 8.11 8.00 19.95
N TYR A 9 7.55 8.52 18.86
CA TYR A 9 8.05 9.70 18.16
C TYR A 9 7.42 10.96 18.74
N ASN A 10 8.25 11.95 19.05
CA ASN A 10 7.78 13.25 19.50
C ASN A 10 7.10 14.00 18.33
N PRO A 11 5.80 14.32 18.38
CA PRO A 11 5.12 14.99 17.27
C PRO A 11 5.65 16.41 16.98
N LYS A 12 6.48 16.97 17.86
CA LYS A 12 7.13 18.29 17.67
C LYS A 12 8.47 18.20 16.92
N GLU A 13 8.97 17.01 16.64
CA GLU A 13 10.24 16.78 15.94
C GLU A 13 10.01 16.13 14.57
N ALA A 14 10.80 16.54 13.58
CA ALA A 14 10.79 15.92 12.27
C ALA A 14 11.68 14.67 12.26
N TYR A 15 11.10 13.52 11.90
CA TYR A 15 11.83 12.27 11.75
C TYR A 15 11.87 11.84 10.29
N PHE A 16 13.05 11.41 9.84
CA PHE A 16 13.27 10.93 8.49
C PHE A 16 13.53 9.43 8.51
N PHE A 17 12.89 8.71 7.59
CA PHE A 17 13.02 7.26 7.44
C PHE A 17 13.65 6.94 6.10
N ARG A 18 14.61 6.02 6.11
CA ARG A 18 15.32 5.62 4.89
C ARG A 18 14.44 4.82 3.93
N PHE A 19 13.48 4.05 4.45
CA PHE A 19 12.63 3.19 3.63
C PHE A 19 11.15 3.32 3.99
N MET A 20 10.33 3.26 2.94
CA MET A 20 8.89 3.16 3.01
C MET A 20 8.48 1.81 2.42
N VAL A 21 7.60 1.10 3.11
CA VAL A 21 7.04 -0.17 2.66
C VAL A 21 5.59 0.07 2.27
N ILE A 22 5.22 -0.31 1.04
CA ILE A 22 3.87 -0.16 0.51
C ILE A 22 3.29 -1.55 0.33
N GLY A 23 2.20 -1.84 1.03
CA GLY A 23 1.40 -3.04 0.83
C GLY A 23 0.23 -2.70 -0.10
N LEU A 24 0.21 -3.34 -1.27
CA LEU A 24 -0.87 -3.19 -2.25
C LEU A 24 -1.75 -4.44 -2.23
N ALA A 25 -3.00 -4.27 -1.84
CA ALA A 25 -4.03 -5.28 -1.97
C ALA A 25 -4.69 -5.22 -3.36
N PRO A 26 -5.35 -6.32 -3.80
CA PRO A 26 -6.37 -6.23 -4.85
C PRO A 26 -7.42 -5.15 -4.55
N GLU A 27 -8.09 -4.63 -5.59
CA GLU A 27 -8.99 -3.46 -5.54
C GLU A 27 -8.30 -2.12 -5.24
N GLY A 28 -6.97 -2.08 -5.17
CA GLY A 28 -6.23 -0.85 -4.94
C GLY A 28 -6.20 -0.39 -3.49
N LYS A 29 -6.57 -1.23 -2.51
CA LYS A 29 -6.40 -0.85 -1.10
C LYS A 29 -4.91 -0.84 -0.75
N VAL A 30 -4.42 0.31 -0.27
CA VAL A 30 -3.00 0.51 0.06
C VAL A 30 -2.82 0.77 1.54
N ARG A 31 -1.77 0.17 2.11
CA ARG A 31 -1.23 0.52 3.43
C ARG A 31 0.25 0.85 3.30
N VAL A 32 0.69 1.80 4.12
CA VAL A 32 2.06 2.31 4.11
C VAL A 32 2.66 2.19 5.50
N TRP A 33 3.90 1.71 5.55
CA TRP A 33 4.69 1.68 6.78
C TRP A 33 6.03 2.38 6.56
N LEU A 34 6.48 3.11 7.58
CA LEU A 34 7.84 3.63 7.64
C LEU A 34 8.72 2.58 8.31
N LYS A 35 9.73 2.08 7.57
CA LYS A 35 10.57 1.00 8.06
C LYS A 35 11.54 1.52 9.11
N ASN A 36 11.55 0.87 10.26
CA ASN A 36 12.46 1.20 11.34
C ASN A 36 13.56 0.14 11.44
N ASN A 37 14.83 0.54 11.49
CA ASN A 37 15.96 -0.39 11.48
C ASN A 37 16.18 -0.96 12.90
N GLY A 38 15.46 -2.04 13.24
CA GLY A 38 15.57 -2.72 14.53
C GLY A 38 14.40 -2.45 15.49
N ARG A 39 13.34 -1.79 15.03
CA ARG A 39 12.08 -1.58 15.76
C ARG A 39 10.90 -1.95 14.86
N PRO A 40 9.67 -2.10 15.39
CA PRO A 40 8.48 -2.30 14.57
C PRO A 40 8.30 -1.17 13.54
N ASN A 41 7.78 -1.52 12.37
CA ASN A 41 7.49 -0.55 11.32
C ASN A 41 6.28 0.31 11.72
N LEU A 42 6.36 1.62 11.47
CA LEU A 42 5.31 2.56 11.84
C LEU A 42 4.24 2.65 10.74
N GLU A 43 3.06 2.10 10.99
CA GLU A 43 1.93 2.18 10.07
C GLU A 43 1.34 3.60 10.00
N GLN A 44 1.08 4.08 8.79
CA GLN A 44 0.52 5.40 8.52
C GLN A 44 -1.02 5.36 8.49
N THR A 45 -1.65 5.03 9.62
CA THR A 45 -3.11 4.81 9.70
C THR A 45 -3.97 6.08 9.63
N LYS A 46 -3.43 7.23 10.03
CA LYS A 46 -4.13 8.53 10.03
C LYS A 46 -3.94 9.33 8.74
N THR A 47 -3.04 8.88 7.87
CA THR A 47 -2.72 9.57 6.62
C THR A 47 -3.77 9.24 5.57
N LYS A 48 -4.31 10.26 4.90
CA LYS A 48 -5.20 10.05 3.76
C LYS A 48 -4.37 9.51 2.60
N ILE A 49 -4.58 8.23 2.26
CA ILE A 49 -4.00 7.59 1.09
C ILE A 49 -5.05 7.55 0.00
N ILE A 50 -4.71 8.06 -1.19
CA ILE A 50 -5.59 8.04 -2.37
C ILE A 50 -4.94 7.13 -3.40
N THR A 51 -5.71 6.18 -3.90
CA THR A 51 -5.31 5.28 -4.98
C THR A 51 -6.19 5.51 -6.18
N VAL A 52 -5.58 5.64 -7.35
CA VAL A 52 -6.27 5.82 -8.62
C VAL A 52 -6.06 4.59 -9.50
N SER A 53 -7.02 4.30 -10.39
CA SER A 53 -6.95 3.15 -11.30
C SER A 53 -7.62 3.47 -12.65
N GLY A 54 -7.30 2.68 -13.68
CA GLY A 54 -7.88 2.84 -15.01
C GLY A 54 -7.68 4.24 -15.59
N LYS A 55 -8.78 4.90 -15.97
CA LYS A 55 -8.78 6.22 -16.59
C LYS A 55 -8.21 7.34 -15.69
N ASP A 56 -8.20 7.15 -14.37
CA ASP A 56 -7.76 8.15 -13.39
C ASP A 56 -6.24 8.04 -13.07
N LEU A 57 -5.52 7.07 -13.68
CA LEU A 57 -4.06 6.91 -13.57
C LEU A 57 -3.29 7.92 -14.44
N ASP A 58 -3.56 9.22 -14.28
CA ASP A 58 -2.98 10.28 -15.12
C ASP A 58 -1.46 10.28 -15.14
N MET A 59 -0.83 9.99 -14.00
CA MET A 59 0.64 9.93 -13.88
C MET A 59 1.28 8.77 -14.64
N CYS A 60 0.53 7.72 -14.97
CA CYS A 60 1.06 6.54 -15.69
C CYS A 60 0.71 6.56 -17.19
N LYS A 61 -0.14 7.49 -17.63
CA LYS A 61 -0.50 7.65 -19.04
C LYS A 61 0.75 7.99 -19.86
N ASN A 62 0.90 7.35 -21.01
CA ASN A 62 2.03 7.50 -21.94
C ASN A 62 3.40 7.06 -21.39
N ILE A 63 3.48 6.54 -20.15
CA ILE A 63 4.70 5.90 -19.63
C ILE A 63 4.69 4.39 -19.97
N THR A 64 3.51 3.79 -20.04
CA THR A 64 3.34 2.37 -20.39
C THR A 64 2.42 2.23 -21.61
N GLU A 65 2.61 1.18 -22.41
CA GLU A 65 1.70 0.84 -23.52
C GLU A 65 0.33 0.32 -23.04
N SER A 66 0.15 0.13 -21.73
CA SER A 66 -1.13 -0.26 -21.16
C SER A 66 -2.08 0.93 -21.08
N ASP A 67 -3.31 0.74 -21.57
CA ASP A 67 -4.42 1.67 -21.41
C ASP A 67 -5.16 1.50 -20.06
N PHE A 68 -4.68 0.57 -19.21
CA PHE A 68 -5.27 0.19 -17.93
C PHE A 68 -6.77 -0.18 -18.01
N SER A 69 -7.30 -0.48 -19.20
CA SER A 69 -8.71 -0.83 -19.41
C SER A 69 -8.98 -2.29 -19.08
N LYS A 70 -7.96 -3.13 -19.21
CA LYS A 70 -8.00 -4.56 -18.90
C LYS A 70 -7.70 -4.73 -17.42
N GLY A 71 -8.69 -5.21 -16.66
CA GLY A 71 -8.51 -5.60 -15.27
C GLY A 71 -7.51 -6.76 -15.11
N TYR A 72 -7.40 -7.31 -13.89
CA TYR A 72 -6.46 -8.40 -13.62
C TYR A 72 -6.60 -9.59 -14.58
N SER A 73 -5.46 -10.16 -14.98
CA SER A 73 -5.43 -11.40 -15.76
C SER A 73 -6.16 -12.53 -15.04
N ASN A 74 -6.66 -13.52 -15.78
CA ASN A 74 -7.28 -14.71 -15.17
C ASN A 74 -6.31 -15.45 -14.24
N THR A 75 -5.03 -15.44 -14.54
CA THR A 75 -3.97 -16.01 -13.68
C THR A 75 -3.89 -15.28 -12.35
N THR A 76 -3.88 -13.96 -12.38
CA THR A 76 -3.87 -13.12 -11.18
C THR A 76 -5.14 -13.34 -10.35
N LYS A 77 -6.32 -13.35 -11.00
CA LYS A 77 -7.61 -13.62 -10.34
C LYS A 77 -7.61 -14.97 -9.62
N LYS A 78 -7.11 -16.04 -10.26
CA LYS A 78 -6.97 -17.36 -9.62
C LYS A 78 -5.98 -17.36 -8.47
N PHE A 79 -4.88 -16.62 -8.60
CA PHE A 79 -3.87 -16.56 -7.55
C PHE A 79 -4.37 -15.85 -6.27
N ILE A 80 -5.23 -14.84 -6.40
CA ILE A 80 -5.75 -14.06 -5.27
C ILE A 80 -7.03 -14.63 -4.66
N ALA A 81 -7.79 -15.43 -5.41
CA ALA A 81 -9.05 -16.00 -4.94
C ALA A 81 -8.87 -16.85 -3.68
N GLY A 82 -9.70 -16.58 -2.66
CA GLY A 82 -9.73 -17.33 -1.39
C GLY A 82 -8.60 -17.00 -0.41
N LYS A 83 -7.74 -16.02 -0.73
CA LYS A 83 -6.64 -15.62 0.16
C LYS A 83 -7.11 -14.58 1.17
N VAL A 84 -6.82 -14.84 2.44
CA VAL A 84 -7.01 -13.87 3.52
C VAL A 84 -5.72 -13.07 3.67
N TYR A 85 -5.81 -11.78 3.37
CA TYR A 85 -4.73 -10.84 3.63
C TYR A 85 -4.94 -10.18 5.00
N PRO A 86 -3.88 -9.70 5.67
CA PRO A 86 -3.99 -8.99 6.95
C PRO A 86 -4.89 -7.74 6.93
N TYR A 87 -5.34 -7.31 5.75
CA TYR A 87 -6.10 -6.10 5.49
C TYR A 87 -7.41 -6.35 4.71
N GLY A 88 -7.85 -7.62 4.59
CA GLY A 88 -9.11 -8.01 3.96
C GLY A 88 -9.10 -9.41 3.36
N SER A 89 -10.26 -10.03 3.24
CA SER A 89 -10.45 -11.30 2.54
C SER A 89 -10.77 -11.06 1.06
N TRP A 90 -10.29 -11.95 0.19
CA TRP A 90 -10.57 -11.95 -1.25
C TRP A 90 -10.99 -13.33 -1.73
#